data_AF-A0A8H7BJ98-F1
#
_entry.id   AF-A0A8H7BJ98-F1
#
_cell.length_a   1.000
_cell.length_b   1.000
_cell.length_c   1.000
_cell.angle_alpha   90.00
_cell.angle_beta   90.00
_cell.angle_gamma   90.00
#
_symmetry.space_group_name_H-M   'P 1'
#
loop_
_entity.id
_entity.type
_entity.pdbx_description
1 polymer ?
#
loop_
_entity_poly.entity_id
_entity_poly.type
_entity_poly.pdbx_seq_one_letter_code
_entity_poly.pdbx_strand_id
1 'polypeptide(L)'
;HASGKTVAEENLEWVRTTWNGVWIRNSGMTLETASKLIAEDPKVIVSFGRDFPANPDLIDRLKNGWPLNQADSTTFYVPGEKGYIDYPFLQAMMSWIP
;
A
#
# COMPACT_ATOMS: atom_id res chain seq x y z
N HIS A 1 -15.39 3.29 9.27
CA HIS A 1 -15.46 4.16 8.08
C HIS A 1 -16.90 4.22 7.60
N ALA A 2 -17.56 5.38 7.68
CA ALA A 2 -19.02 5.50 7.52
C ALA A 2 -19.47 6.30 6.27
N SER A 3 -18.58 6.62 5.33
CA SER A 3 -18.93 7.48 4.19
C SER A 3 -19.00 6.78 2.83
N GLY A 4 -18.64 5.50 2.71
CA GLY A 4 -18.70 4.76 1.42
C GLY A 4 -17.77 5.29 0.31
N LYS A 5 -17.18 6.47 0.51
CA LYS A 5 -16.11 7.04 -0.30
C LYS A 5 -14.79 6.48 0.17
N THR A 6 -13.96 6.02 -0.77
CA THR A 6 -12.58 5.68 -0.43
C THR A 6 -11.86 6.99 -0.09
N VAL A 7 -10.97 6.97 0.90
CA VAL A 7 -10.19 8.17 1.32
C VAL A 7 -9.41 8.81 0.15
N ALA A 8 -9.18 8.06 -0.93
CA ALA A 8 -8.63 8.57 -2.19
C ALA A 8 -9.47 9.70 -2.83
N GLU A 9 -10.78 9.77 -2.53
CA GLU A 9 -11.71 10.79 -3.05
C GLU A 9 -11.79 12.05 -2.17
N GLU A 10 -11.25 12.03 -0.95
CA GLU A 10 -11.18 13.22 -0.12
C GLU A 10 -10.02 14.12 -0.60
N ASN A 11 -10.38 15.31 -1.07
CA ASN A 11 -9.42 16.34 -1.47
C ASN A 11 -8.73 16.91 -0.22
N LEU A 12 -7.54 16.37 0.10
CA LEU A 12 -6.70 16.82 1.20
C LEU A 12 -5.61 17.82 0.76
N GLU A 13 -5.73 18.41 -0.43
CA GLU A 13 -4.69 19.28 -0.99
C GLU A 13 -4.43 20.53 -0.14
N TRP A 14 -5.44 21.00 0.60
CA TRP A 14 -5.32 22.11 1.54
C TRP A 14 -4.25 21.86 2.62
N VAL A 15 -3.94 20.60 2.94
CA VAL A 15 -2.88 20.25 3.90
C VAL A 15 -1.53 20.71 3.35
N ARG A 16 -1.28 20.55 2.04
CA ARG A 16 -0.01 20.95 1.41
C ARG A 16 0.19 22.46 1.37
N THR A 17 -0.89 23.22 1.28
CA THR A 17 -0.82 24.69 1.31
C THR A 17 -0.70 25.26 2.73
N THR A 18 -0.98 24.45 3.76
CA THR A 18 -1.00 24.88 5.16
C THR A 18 0.23 24.38 5.93
N TRP A 19 0.65 23.15 5.66
CA TRP A 19 1.78 22.49 6.31
C TRP A 19 3.03 22.55 5.44
N ASN A 20 4.12 23.11 5.99
CA ASN A 20 5.36 23.31 5.25
C ASN A 20 6.36 22.14 5.36
N GLY A 21 6.08 21.15 6.20
CA GLY A 21 6.94 20.00 6.44
C GLY A 21 6.64 18.82 5.53
N VAL A 22 7.18 17.66 5.91
CA VAL A 22 6.88 16.37 5.25
C VAL A 22 5.42 16.00 5.47
N TRP A 23 4.75 15.53 4.42
CA TRP A 23 3.37 15.06 4.46
C TRP A 23 3.31 13.58 4.05
N ILE A 24 2.78 12.72 4.93
CA ILE A 24 2.61 11.30 4.64
C ILE A 24 1.16 11.04 4.24
N ARG A 25 0.93 10.67 2.97
CA ARG A 25 -0.39 10.28 2.45
C ARG A 25 -0.59 8.78 2.58
N ASN A 26 -1.75 8.38 3.07
CA ASN A 26 -2.18 6.99 3.21
C ASN A 26 -3.59 6.78 2.64
N SER A 27 -4.05 5.52 2.70
CA SER A 27 -5.42 5.07 2.44
C SER A 27 -5.88 5.15 0.98
N GLY A 28 -5.87 4.00 0.29
CA GLY A 28 -6.39 3.87 -1.09
C GLY A 28 -5.39 4.28 -2.17
N MET A 29 -4.12 4.46 -1.82
CA MET A 29 -3.06 4.78 -2.77
C MET A 29 -2.73 3.55 -3.64
N THR A 30 -2.57 3.77 -4.94
CA THR A 30 -1.99 2.82 -5.88
C THR A 30 -0.58 3.29 -6.25
N LEU A 31 0.22 2.45 -6.92
CA LEU A 31 1.53 2.87 -7.43
C LEU A 31 1.40 4.11 -8.33
N GLU A 32 0.38 4.14 -9.18
CA GLU A 32 0.13 5.22 -10.11
C GLU A 32 -0.19 6.53 -9.37
N THR A 33 -1.18 6.51 -8.46
CA THR A 33 -1.56 7.72 -7.72
C THR A 33 -0.47 8.19 -6.77
N ALA A 34 0.31 7.26 -6.20
CA ALA A 34 1.47 7.57 -5.37
C ALA A 34 2.59 8.23 -6.17
N SER A 35 2.93 7.68 -7.34
CA SER A 35 3.99 8.21 -8.21
C SER A 35 3.66 9.62 -8.69
N LYS A 36 2.39 9.87 -9.04
CA LYS A 36 1.93 11.21 -9.41
C LYS A 36 2.10 12.20 -8.25
N LEU A 37 1.63 11.85 -7.06
CA LEU A 37 1.65 12.76 -5.91
C LEU A 37 3.10 13.10 -5.47
N ILE A 38 4.01 12.12 -5.50
CA ILE A 38 5.42 12.30 -5.16
C ILE A 38 6.15 13.13 -6.24
N ALA A 39 5.76 13.02 -7.51
CA ALA A 39 6.32 13.86 -8.58
C ALA A 39 5.89 15.34 -8.45
N GLU A 40 4.74 15.60 -7.84
CA GLU A 40 4.20 16.95 -7.60
C GLU A 40 4.75 17.62 -6.33
N ASP A 41 5.17 16.86 -5.31
CA ASP A 41 5.90 17.39 -4.13
C ASP A 41 7.05 16.47 -3.71
N PRO A 42 8.28 16.98 -3.59
CA PRO A 42 9.34 16.23 -2.93
C PRO A 42 9.10 16.04 -1.42
N LYS A 43 8.15 16.75 -0.80
CA LYS A 43 7.81 16.59 0.62
C LYS A 43 6.75 15.52 0.88
N VAL A 44 6.17 14.94 -0.17
CA VAL A 44 5.17 13.88 -0.05
C VAL A 44 5.86 12.54 0.15
N ILE A 45 5.38 11.79 1.13
CA ILE A 45 5.67 10.38 1.31
C ILE A 45 4.35 9.62 1.21
N VAL A 46 4.36 8.40 0.67
CA VAL A 46 3.18 7.54 0.59
C VAL A 46 3.40 6.27 1.39
N SER A 47 2.40 5.90 2.19
CA SER A 47 2.39 4.65 2.97
C SER A 47 1.34 3.67 2.47
N PHE A 48 1.71 2.39 2.39
CA PHE A 48 0.82 1.29 2.01
C PHE A 48 0.51 0.43 3.25
N GLY A 49 -0.79 0.33 3.59
CA GLY A 49 -1.25 -0.43 4.75
C GLY A 49 -1.64 -1.85 4.39
N ARG A 50 -2.84 -2.04 3.81
CA ARG A 50 -3.42 -3.36 3.51
C ARG A 50 -2.55 -4.25 2.64
N ASP A 51 -1.82 -3.66 1.69
CA ASP A 51 -1.01 -4.44 0.75
C ASP A 51 0.27 -4.97 1.41
N PHE A 52 0.78 -4.33 2.46
CA PHE A 52 2.10 -4.65 3.02
C PHE A 52 2.12 -6.00 3.77
N PRO A 53 1.18 -6.30 4.70
CA PRO A 53 1.16 -7.62 5.35
C PRO A 53 0.99 -8.77 4.35
N ALA A 54 0.21 -8.55 3.28
CA ALA A 54 -0.02 -9.56 2.25
C ALA A 54 1.16 -9.74 1.29
N ASN A 55 2.06 -8.76 1.20
CA ASN A 55 3.16 -8.72 0.24
C ASN A 55 4.46 -8.40 1.01
N PRO A 56 5.15 -9.39 1.59
CA PRO A 56 6.38 -9.15 2.35
C PRO A 56 7.50 -8.53 1.49
N ASP A 57 7.40 -8.66 0.17
CA ASP A 57 8.24 -8.08 -0.88
C ASP A 57 7.56 -6.94 -1.67
N LEU A 58 6.59 -6.23 -1.05
CA LEU A 58 5.79 -5.20 -1.71
C LEU A 58 6.64 -4.19 -2.49
N ILE A 59 7.76 -3.74 -1.92
CA ILE A 59 8.63 -2.74 -2.56
C ILE A 59 9.17 -3.25 -3.91
N ASP A 60 9.61 -4.50 -3.98
CA ASP A 60 10.14 -5.07 -5.21
C ASP A 60 9.03 -5.33 -6.22
N ARG A 61 7.85 -5.74 -5.75
CA ARG A 61 6.69 -5.89 -6.63
C ARG A 61 6.28 -4.55 -7.26
N LEU A 62 6.20 -3.49 -6.47
CA LEU A 62 5.88 -2.15 -6.96
C LEU A 62 6.93 -1.64 -7.95
N LYS A 63 8.23 -1.79 -7.65
CA LYS A 63 9.32 -1.38 -8.54
C LYS A 63 9.29 -2.07 -9.90
N ASN A 64 8.96 -3.37 -9.92
CA ASN A 64 8.99 -4.18 -11.13
C ASN A 64 7.61 -4.35 -11.80
N GLY A 65 6.56 -3.76 -11.24
CA GLY A 65 5.19 -3.93 -11.72
C GLY A 65 4.67 -5.36 -11.60
N TRP A 66 5.15 -6.13 -10.62
CA TRP A 66 4.73 -7.52 -10.42
C TRP A 66 3.36 -7.64 -9.73
N PRO A 67 2.65 -8.77 -9.92
CA PRO A 67 1.36 -9.00 -9.28
C PRO A 67 1.45 -8.97 -7.75
N LEU A 68 0.48 -8.31 -7.12
CA LEU A 68 0.33 -8.30 -5.66
C LEU A 68 -0.54 -9.46 -5.20
N ASN A 69 -0.15 -10.08 -4.09
CA ASN A 69 -1.01 -10.96 -3.32
C ASN A 69 -2.24 -10.17 -2.83
N GLN A 70 -3.40 -10.81 -2.86
CA GLN A 70 -4.63 -10.24 -2.30
C GLN A 70 -4.65 -10.44 -0.78
N ALA A 71 -4.87 -9.35 -0.05
CA ALA A 71 -5.02 -9.39 1.40
C ALA A 71 -6.35 -10.07 1.80
N ASP A 72 -6.31 -10.97 2.76
CA ASP A 72 -7.50 -11.62 3.32
C ASP A 72 -7.93 -10.88 4.59
N SER A 73 -8.93 -10.01 4.45
CA SER A 73 -9.42 -9.20 5.57
C SER A 73 -10.00 -10.00 6.73
N THR A 74 -10.37 -11.27 6.52
CA THR A 74 -10.87 -12.15 7.59
C THR A 74 -9.77 -12.56 8.56
N THR A 75 -8.50 -12.36 8.19
CA THR A 75 -7.32 -12.75 8.97
C THR A 75 -6.59 -11.58 9.63
N PHE A 76 -7.04 -10.33 9.44
CA PHE A 76 -6.30 -9.15 9.95
C PHE A 76 -6.16 -9.10 11.47
N TYR A 77 -7.13 -9.65 12.20
CA TYR A 77 -7.20 -9.56 13.65
C TYR A 77 -7.50 -10.93 14.28
N VAL A 78 -6.84 -11.97 13.77
CA VAL A 78 -6.92 -13.32 14.34
C VAL A 78 -5.57 -13.72 14.95
N PRO A 79 -5.55 -14.54 16.02
CA PRO A 79 -4.29 -15.06 16.54
C PRO A 79 -3.69 -16.11 15.61
N GLY A 80 -2.37 -16.25 15.64
CA GLY A 80 -1.63 -17.27 14.90
C GLY A 80 -0.91 -16.75 13.66
N GLU A 81 -0.39 -17.68 12.86
CA GLU A 81 0.48 -17.38 11.72
C GLU A 81 -0.29 -16.98 10.45
N LYS A 82 -1.54 -17.44 10.34
CA LYS A 82 -2.37 -17.30 9.15
C LYS A 82 -2.71 -15.84 8.85
N GLY A 83 -2.40 -15.39 7.65
CA GLY A 83 -2.58 -14.00 7.22
C GLY A 83 -1.57 -13.03 7.82
N TYR A 84 -0.51 -13.53 8.45
CA TYR A 84 0.51 -12.72 9.12
C TYR A 84 1.92 -13.00 8.59
N ILE A 85 2.38 -14.26 8.68
CA ILE A 85 3.73 -14.65 8.24
C ILE A 85 3.74 -15.70 7.11
N ASP A 86 2.56 -16.15 6.67
CA ASP A 86 2.38 -17.21 5.68
C ASP A 86 2.12 -16.70 4.25
N TYR A 87 2.12 -15.38 4.04
CA TYR A 87 2.07 -14.81 2.70
C TYR A 87 3.39 -15.06 1.93
N PRO A 88 3.33 -15.59 0.71
CA PRO A 88 4.54 -15.96 -0.01
C PRO A 88 5.21 -14.74 -0.66
N PHE A 89 6.54 -14.74 -0.64
CA PHE A 89 7.37 -13.95 -1.53
C PHE A 89 7.15 -14.39 -2.98
N LEU A 90 7.16 -13.46 -3.93
CA LEU A 90 6.93 -13.80 -5.35
C LEU A 90 8.03 -14.75 -5.87
N GLN A 91 9.28 -14.51 -5.50
CA GLN A 91 10.40 -15.35 -5.93
C GLN A 91 10.26 -16.80 -5.43
N ALA A 92 9.75 -16.99 -4.20
CA ALA A 92 9.45 -18.32 -3.67
C ALA A 92 8.34 -19.00 -4.49
N MET A 93 7.28 -18.26 -4.87
CA MET A 93 6.24 -18.78 -5.76
C MET A 93 6.78 -19.19 -7.13
N MET A 94 7.64 -18.37 -7.73
CA MET A 94 8.23 -18.64 -9.04
C MET A 94 9.14 -19.88 -9.03
N SER A 95 9.86 -20.12 -7.92
CA SER A 95 10.70 -21.32 -7.78
C SER A 95 9.91 -22.63 -7.68
N TRP A 96 8.61 -22.54 -7.40
CA TRP A 96 7.70 -23.67 -7.24
C TRP A 96 6.89 -24.01 -8.51
N ILE A 97 6.98 -23.18 -9.55
CA ILE A 97 6.35 -23.45 -10.85
C ILE A 97 7.39 -24.21 -11.71
N PRO A 98 7.12 -25.47 -12.11
CA PRO A 98 8.05 -26.29 -12.90
C PRO A 98 8.29 -25.75 -14.31
#